data_AF-A0A8K0Q499-F1
#
_entry.id   AF-A0A8K0Q499-F1
#
_cell.length_a   1.000
_cell.length_b   1.000
_cell.length_c   1.000
_cell.angle_alpha   90.00
_cell.angle_beta   90.00
_cell.angle_gamma   90.00
#
_symmetry.space_group_name_H-M   'P 1'
#
loop_
_entity.id
_entity.type
_entity.pdbx_description
1 polymer ?
#
loop_
_entity_poly.entity_id
_entity_poly.type
_entity_poly.pdbx_seq_one_letter_code
_entity_poly.pdbx_strand_id
1 'polypeptide(L)'
;MMFSMKTGTKATTTYRLLIGAVMATLASAQVAPPPAGWPVFTYQGELTDKSTLQYNPTNEFIFPSVFHAGSYLDNPLGEWYLYYAPHENPGGISLMYADSPDGPWTEYDNNPVIANVWPGHYSVPHVSSPDAAWNWEEGRLFVYFHGTNSQTRWAATDDGVTFDYGGIAVDNKMGGANVTESSYARVFRHPNPFSGYAYAMFYMGNEVDNIRRIRLAESVDGQKWVVDPDYVVEPGSEEGANVSGAKLWRWNGQYYVIYHASSGKSYARTIDRTLRDVGSVPILLHKASGVGNDVGRVASPDVVTYHGETYLFYESGDRLGATIAWAKVV
;
A
#
# COMPACT_ATOMS: atom_id res chain seq x y z
N MET A 1 66.32 -59.63 -18.25
CA MET A 1 65.76 -59.94 -16.92
C MET A 1 64.26 -59.71 -16.96
N MET A 2 63.49 -60.77 -16.74
CA MET A 2 62.02 -60.77 -16.67
C MET A 2 61.52 -59.82 -15.58
N PHE A 3 60.47 -59.05 -15.85
CA PHE A 3 59.53 -58.66 -14.80
C PHE A 3 58.08 -58.83 -15.26
N SER A 4 57.37 -59.53 -14.40
CA SER A 4 56.04 -60.11 -14.49
C SER A 4 54.93 -59.06 -14.37
N MET A 5 53.88 -59.22 -15.18
CA MET A 5 52.58 -58.56 -14.99
C MET A 5 51.87 -59.15 -13.76
N LYS A 6 51.45 -58.30 -12.82
CA LYS A 6 50.41 -58.64 -11.84
C LYS A 6 49.15 -57.83 -12.13
N THR A 7 48.09 -58.56 -12.39
CA THR A 7 46.71 -58.10 -12.57
C THR A 7 46.12 -57.67 -11.23
N GLY A 8 45.54 -56.46 -11.19
CA GLY A 8 44.81 -55.95 -10.03
C GLY A 8 43.33 -56.32 -10.11
N THR A 9 42.84 -57.07 -9.13
CA THR A 9 41.42 -57.31 -8.87
C THR A 9 40.85 -56.12 -8.08
N LYS A 10 39.91 -55.37 -8.69
CA LYS A 10 39.14 -54.33 -7.99
C LYS A 10 38.00 -54.99 -7.22
N ALA A 11 38.00 -54.83 -5.90
CA ALA A 11 36.88 -55.19 -5.04
C ALA A 11 35.77 -54.13 -5.16
N THR A 12 34.54 -54.56 -5.46
CA THR A 12 33.36 -53.69 -5.55
C THR A 12 32.73 -53.59 -4.16
N THR A 13 32.84 -52.43 -3.52
CA THR A 13 32.15 -52.12 -2.26
C THR A 13 30.73 -51.63 -2.56
N THR A 14 29.72 -52.41 -2.22
CA THR A 14 28.32 -52.04 -2.38
C THR A 14 27.91 -51.09 -1.25
N TYR A 15 27.82 -49.78 -1.52
CA TYR A 15 27.19 -48.82 -0.60
C TYR A 15 25.66 -49.03 -0.61
N ARG A 16 25.11 -49.49 0.51
CA ARG A 16 23.66 -49.43 0.75
C ARG A 16 23.30 -48.01 1.15
N LEU A 17 22.72 -47.25 0.23
CA LEU A 17 22.13 -45.94 0.50
C LEU A 17 20.82 -46.16 1.28
N LEU A 18 20.82 -45.87 2.58
CA LEU A 18 19.58 -45.68 3.33
C LEU A 18 18.98 -44.35 2.90
N ILE A 19 17.93 -44.40 2.07
CA ILE A 19 17.10 -43.23 1.74
C ILE A 19 16.23 -42.98 2.97
N GLY A 20 16.67 -42.08 3.84
CA GLY A 20 15.80 -41.47 4.85
C GLY A 20 14.83 -40.55 4.14
N ALA A 21 13.54 -40.92 4.12
CA ALA A 21 12.49 -40.03 3.65
C ALA A 21 12.36 -38.86 4.63
N VAL A 22 12.99 -37.72 4.31
CA VAL A 22 12.68 -36.46 4.97
C VAL A 22 11.31 -36.04 4.46
N MET A 23 10.27 -36.35 5.23
CA MET A 23 8.95 -35.76 5.04
C MET A 23 9.06 -34.28 5.40
N ALA A 24 9.43 -33.44 4.44
CA ALA A 24 9.26 -32.00 4.56
C ALA A 24 7.75 -31.74 4.62
N THR A 25 7.23 -31.51 5.82
CA THR A 25 5.89 -30.95 5.99
C THR A 25 5.92 -29.56 5.35
N LEU A 26 5.34 -29.43 4.15
CA LEU A 26 5.01 -28.14 3.58
C LEU A 26 4.05 -27.49 4.59
N ALA A 27 4.55 -26.55 5.39
CA ALA A 27 3.68 -25.72 6.21
C ALA A 27 2.76 -24.98 5.23
N SER A 28 1.47 -25.32 5.25
CA SER A 28 0.48 -24.62 4.45
C SER A 28 0.54 -23.15 4.82
N ALA A 29 0.57 -22.28 3.81
CA ALA A 29 0.26 -20.88 4.00
C ALA A 29 -1.05 -20.77 4.80
N GLN A 30 -1.03 -19.98 5.88
CA GLN A 30 -2.08 -19.96 6.88
C GLN A 30 -2.51 -18.53 7.18
N VAL A 31 -3.80 -18.28 7.02
CA VAL A 31 -4.47 -17.08 7.53
C VAL A 31 -5.12 -17.40 8.87
N ALA A 32 -5.17 -16.43 9.77
CA ALA A 32 -5.97 -16.51 10.97
C ALA A 32 -7.46 -16.47 10.59
N PRO A 33 -8.33 -17.19 11.33
CA PRO A 33 -9.77 -16.99 11.18
C PRO A 33 -10.13 -15.53 11.48
N PRO A 34 -11.00 -14.90 10.68
CA PRO A 34 -11.42 -13.54 10.96
C PRO A 34 -12.16 -13.48 12.31
N PRO A 35 -12.08 -12.36 13.04
CA PRO A 35 -12.83 -12.17 14.28
C PRO A 35 -14.34 -12.12 14.02
N ALA A 36 -15.13 -12.25 15.08
CA ALA A 36 -16.58 -12.14 14.98
C ALA A 36 -17.00 -10.77 14.40
N GLY A 37 -17.95 -10.78 13.46
CA GLY A 37 -18.43 -9.57 12.78
C GLY A 37 -17.43 -8.95 11.81
N TRP A 38 -16.43 -9.70 11.34
CA TRP A 38 -15.55 -9.27 10.25
C TRP A 38 -16.36 -9.01 8.97
N PRO A 39 -16.11 -7.91 8.25
CA PRO A 39 -16.91 -7.56 7.09
C PRO A 39 -16.58 -8.45 5.90
N VAL A 40 -17.58 -8.70 5.07
CA VAL A 40 -17.41 -9.33 3.75
C VAL A 40 -17.64 -8.25 2.70
N PHE A 41 -16.58 -7.86 2.02
CA PHE A 41 -16.64 -6.90 0.91
C PHE A 41 -17.04 -7.61 -0.38
N THR A 42 -18.13 -7.15 -0.99
CA THR A 42 -18.64 -7.63 -2.28
C THR A 42 -18.35 -6.61 -3.36
N TYR A 43 -17.68 -7.03 -4.44
CA TYR A 43 -17.35 -6.20 -5.60
C TYR A 43 -18.59 -5.50 -6.17
N GLN A 44 -18.45 -4.21 -6.49
CA GLN A 44 -19.52 -3.37 -7.02
C GLN A 44 -19.22 -2.85 -8.44
N GLY A 45 -17.94 -2.72 -8.81
CA GLY A 45 -17.56 -2.24 -10.14
C GLY A 45 -16.15 -1.63 -10.19
N GLU A 46 -15.74 -1.23 -11.39
CA GLU A 46 -14.56 -0.41 -11.63
C GLU A 46 -14.95 1.07 -11.60
N LEU A 47 -14.11 1.90 -10.98
CA LEU A 47 -14.27 3.35 -10.96
C LEU A 47 -13.52 4.02 -12.11
N THR A 48 -12.34 3.48 -12.46
CA THR A 48 -11.48 4.08 -13.48
C THR A 48 -11.60 3.32 -14.80
N ASP A 49 -12.64 3.63 -15.57
CA ASP A 49 -12.80 3.09 -16.92
C ASP A 49 -11.80 3.71 -17.89
N LYS A 50 -10.85 2.89 -18.32
CA LYS A 50 -9.73 3.29 -19.19
C LYS A 50 -10.16 3.84 -20.54
N SER A 51 -11.37 3.51 -20.99
CA SER A 51 -11.91 3.94 -22.28
C SER A 51 -12.55 5.33 -22.24
N THR A 52 -12.86 5.84 -21.04
CA THR A 52 -13.57 7.11 -20.84
C THR A 52 -12.74 8.17 -20.13
N LEU A 53 -11.77 7.79 -19.30
CA LEU A 53 -10.90 8.74 -18.62
C LEU A 53 -9.99 9.50 -19.59
N GLN A 54 -9.95 10.82 -19.41
CA GLN A 54 -9.21 11.77 -20.25
C GLN A 54 -7.72 11.75 -19.95
N TYR A 55 -7.34 11.80 -18.66
CA TYR A 55 -5.92 11.73 -18.27
C TYR A 55 -5.50 10.26 -18.07
N ASN A 56 -5.07 9.63 -19.15
CA ASN A 56 -4.62 8.24 -19.17
C ASN A 56 -3.26 8.08 -19.88
N PRO A 57 -2.15 8.53 -19.27
CA PRO A 57 -0.86 8.52 -19.95
C PRO A 57 -0.20 7.13 -20.02
N THR A 58 -0.61 6.17 -19.18
CA THR A 58 0.10 4.88 -19.03
C THR A 58 -0.82 3.65 -19.02
N ASN A 59 -2.15 3.83 -19.10
CA ASN A 59 -3.13 2.75 -19.00
C ASN A 59 -3.17 2.04 -17.63
N GLU A 60 -2.75 2.73 -16.56
CA GLU A 60 -2.72 2.26 -15.18
C GLU A 60 -3.37 3.28 -14.22
N PHE A 61 -4.20 2.79 -13.30
CA PHE A 61 -4.89 3.58 -12.29
C PHE A 61 -4.78 2.84 -10.96
N ILE A 62 -3.95 3.34 -10.05
CA ILE A 62 -3.58 2.63 -8.83
C ILE A 62 -3.43 3.56 -7.63
N PHE A 63 -3.18 2.96 -6.46
CA PHE A 63 -3.05 3.64 -5.17
C PHE A 63 -4.22 4.59 -4.87
N PRO A 64 -5.46 4.09 -4.80
CA PRO A 64 -6.58 4.92 -4.40
C PRO A 64 -6.32 5.54 -3.02
N SER A 65 -6.64 6.82 -2.90
CA SER A 65 -6.75 7.53 -1.63
C SER A 65 -8.05 8.31 -1.62
N VAL A 66 -9.00 7.82 -0.83
CA VAL A 66 -10.35 8.39 -0.70
C VAL A 66 -10.38 9.35 0.48
N PHE A 67 -10.86 10.56 0.24
CA PHE A 67 -10.91 11.65 1.21
C PHE A 67 -12.32 12.25 1.27
N HIS A 68 -12.83 12.45 2.49
CA HIS A 68 -14.15 13.05 2.73
C HIS A 68 -14.06 14.59 2.66
N ALA A 69 -13.98 15.12 1.44
CA ALA A 69 -13.75 16.54 1.18
C ALA A 69 -14.78 17.46 1.83
N GLY A 70 -16.07 17.12 1.79
CA GLY A 70 -17.17 17.90 2.38
C GLY A 70 -17.12 18.07 3.89
N SER A 71 -16.36 17.22 4.60
CA SER A 71 -16.16 17.37 6.04
C SER A 71 -15.11 18.44 6.42
N TYR A 72 -14.28 18.89 5.47
CA TYR A 72 -13.09 19.68 5.77
C TYR A 72 -12.89 20.92 4.90
N LEU A 73 -13.20 20.83 3.60
CA LEU A 73 -12.98 21.93 2.66
C LEU A 73 -14.21 22.85 2.64
N ASP A 74 -13.97 24.16 2.51
CA ASP A 74 -15.05 25.15 2.51
C ASP A 74 -15.93 25.07 1.24
N ASN A 75 -15.33 24.76 0.09
CA ASN A 75 -16.00 24.72 -1.21
C ASN A 75 -15.48 23.55 -2.06
N PRO A 76 -15.72 22.29 -1.66
CA PRO A 76 -15.24 21.13 -2.40
C PRO A 76 -15.99 20.95 -3.73
N LEU A 77 -15.36 20.30 -4.70
CA LEU A 77 -15.96 19.92 -5.99
C LEU A 77 -17.10 18.89 -5.82
N GLY A 78 -17.04 18.09 -4.76
CA GLY A 78 -18.04 17.10 -4.36
C GLY A 78 -17.75 16.63 -2.93
N GLU A 79 -18.65 15.85 -2.34
CA GLU A 79 -18.51 15.38 -0.95
C GLU A 79 -17.25 14.52 -0.73
N TRP A 80 -16.83 13.78 -1.75
CA TRP A 80 -15.72 12.82 -1.72
C TRP A 80 -14.74 13.06 -2.84
N TYR A 81 -13.44 12.96 -2.53
CA TYR A 81 -12.33 12.99 -3.47
C TYR A 81 -11.65 11.62 -3.52
N LEU A 82 -11.22 11.21 -4.70
CA LEU A 82 -10.40 10.04 -4.96
C LEU A 82 -9.13 10.49 -5.68
N TYR A 83 -8.01 10.48 -4.96
CA TYR A 83 -6.69 10.68 -5.55
C TYR A 83 -6.11 9.34 -5.99
N TYR A 84 -5.45 9.33 -7.15
CA TYR A 84 -4.78 8.15 -7.70
C TYR A 84 -3.65 8.58 -8.64
N ALA A 85 -2.76 7.65 -8.97
CA ALA A 85 -1.67 7.93 -9.91
C ALA A 85 -1.13 6.63 -10.51
N PRO A 86 -0.75 6.58 -11.80
CA PRO A 86 0.03 5.46 -12.31
C PRO A 86 1.42 5.42 -11.69
N HIS A 87 2.09 4.27 -11.72
CA HIS A 87 3.49 4.15 -11.31
C HIS A 87 4.46 4.45 -12.46
N GLU A 88 4.06 4.22 -13.71
CA GLU A 88 4.92 4.44 -14.88
C GLU A 88 5.02 5.90 -15.31
N ASN A 89 6.08 6.21 -16.06
CA ASN A 89 6.34 7.56 -16.59
C ASN A 89 5.29 7.95 -17.65
N PRO A 90 4.83 9.22 -17.69
CA PRO A 90 5.25 10.35 -16.87
C PRO A 90 4.61 10.43 -15.47
N GLY A 91 3.77 9.48 -15.06
CA GLY A 91 3.08 9.53 -13.77
C GLY A 91 2.06 10.66 -13.70
N GLY A 92 1.82 11.14 -12.48
CA GLY A 92 0.95 12.28 -12.21
C GLY A 92 -0.17 11.89 -11.26
N ILE A 93 -0.39 12.69 -10.23
CA ILE A 93 -1.50 12.48 -9.30
C ILE A 93 -2.73 13.12 -9.91
N SER A 94 -3.75 12.31 -10.14
CA SER A 94 -5.05 12.69 -10.64
C SER A 94 -6.09 12.68 -9.53
N LEU A 95 -7.19 13.36 -9.79
CA LEU A 95 -8.36 13.48 -8.92
C LEU A 95 -9.64 13.07 -9.66
N MET A 96 -10.48 12.32 -8.97
CA MET A 96 -11.93 12.22 -9.24
C MET A 96 -12.71 12.70 -8.02
N TYR A 97 -13.94 13.15 -8.21
CA TYR A 97 -14.83 13.59 -7.13
C TYR A 97 -16.26 13.06 -7.29
N ALA A 98 -16.97 12.91 -6.18
CA ALA A 98 -18.35 12.41 -6.15
C ALA A 98 -19.12 12.98 -4.94
N ASP A 99 -20.45 13.04 -5.02
CA ASP A 99 -21.32 13.42 -3.90
C ASP A 99 -21.57 12.27 -2.90
N SER A 100 -21.19 11.04 -3.28
CA SER A 100 -21.32 9.82 -2.47
C SER A 100 -20.21 8.83 -2.81
N PRO A 101 -19.76 7.96 -1.89
CA PRO A 101 -18.81 6.91 -2.22
C PRO A 101 -19.33 5.92 -3.29
N ASP A 102 -20.66 5.75 -3.41
CA ASP A 102 -21.31 4.94 -4.46
C ASP A 102 -21.16 5.57 -5.87
N GLY A 103 -20.70 6.82 -5.96
CA GLY A 103 -20.64 7.57 -7.20
C GLY A 103 -22.00 8.18 -7.62
N PRO A 104 -22.14 8.60 -8.89
CA PRO A 104 -21.13 8.52 -9.94
C PRO A 104 -19.89 9.36 -9.60
N TRP A 105 -18.72 8.88 -10.02
CA TRP A 105 -17.45 9.60 -9.87
C TRP A 105 -17.14 10.39 -11.14
N THR A 106 -16.75 11.65 -10.97
CA THR A 106 -16.42 12.58 -12.05
C THR A 106 -14.92 12.85 -12.07
N GLU A 107 -14.28 12.69 -13.23
CA GLU A 107 -12.87 13.06 -13.40
C GLU A 107 -12.69 14.58 -13.31
N TYR A 108 -11.63 15.03 -12.63
CA TYR A 108 -11.26 16.44 -12.66
C TYR A 108 -10.62 16.80 -14.01
N ASP A 109 -11.22 17.75 -14.72
CA ASP A 109 -10.87 18.11 -16.11
C ASP A 109 -9.40 18.57 -16.28
N ASN A 110 -8.74 19.06 -15.22
CA ASN A 110 -7.36 19.55 -15.27
C ASN A 110 -6.34 18.57 -14.67
N ASN A 111 -6.63 17.27 -14.67
CA ASN A 111 -5.65 16.27 -14.26
C ASN A 111 -4.35 16.33 -15.12
N PRO A 112 -3.17 16.10 -14.50
CA PRO A 112 -2.95 15.75 -13.10
C PRO A 112 -2.88 16.99 -12.21
N VAL A 113 -3.37 16.89 -10.96
CA VAL A 113 -3.29 17.95 -9.94
C VAL A 113 -1.88 18.13 -9.37
N ILE A 114 -1.04 17.08 -9.42
CA ILE A 114 0.39 17.17 -9.10
C ILE A 114 1.17 16.43 -10.19
N ALA A 115 2.03 17.17 -10.91
CA ALA A 115 2.85 16.64 -11.99
C ALA A 115 4.22 16.12 -11.51
N ASN A 116 4.89 15.34 -12.38
CA ASN A 116 6.25 14.84 -12.15
C ASN A 116 7.35 15.90 -12.30
N VAL A 117 7.01 17.07 -12.84
CA VAL A 117 7.86 18.26 -12.88
C VAL A 117 7.17 19.37 -12.11
N TRP A 118 7.80 19.83 -11.03
CA TRP A 118 7.38 21.01 -10.29
C TRP A 118 8.51 22.05 -10.32
N PRO A 119 8.35 23.16 -11.07
CA PRO A 119 9.39 24.18 -11.23
C PRO A 119 9.92 24.67 -9.88
N GLY A 120 11.25 24.69 -9.73
CA GLY A 120 11.91 25.12 -8.50
C GLY A 120 12.00 24.07 -7.39
N HIS A 121 11.37 22.90 -7.54
CA HIS A 121 11.34 21.87 -6.50
C HIS A 121 11.90 20.52 -6.95
N TYR A 122 11.36 19.94 -8.03
CA TYR A 122 11.82 18.65 -8.52
C TYR A 122 11.48 18.42 -10.00
N SER A 123 12.23 17.51 -10.60
CA SER A 123 11.95 16.92 -11.91
C SER A 123 12.32 15.45 -11.82
N VAL A 124 11.32 14.58 -11.74
CA VAL A 124 11.48 13.13 -11.55
C VAL A 124 10.77 12.36 -12.66
N PRO A 125 11.10 11.08 -12.90
CA PRO A 125 10.46 10.30 -13.96
C PRO A 125 8.93 10.22 -13.81
N HIS A 126 8.46 9.96 -12.59
CA HIS A 126 7.04 9.91 -12.23
C HIS A 126 6.81 10.44 -10.80
N VAL A 127 5.56 10.79 -10.50
CA VAL A 127 5.05 10.92 -9.12
C VAL A 127 3.84 10.02 -8.96
N SER A 128 3.72 9.36 -7.80
CA SER A 128 2.68 8.35 -7.59
C SER A 128 2.40 8.07 -6.12
N SER A 129 1.51 7.11 -5.88
CA SER A 129 1.02 6.63 -4.59
C SER A 129 0.48 7.74 -3.67
N PRO A 130 -0.47 8.58 -4.14
CA PRO A 130 -1.00 9.64 -3.31
C PRO A 130 -1.60 9.08 -2.02
N ASP A 131 -1.53 9.86 -0.96
CA ASP A 131 -2.37 9.71 0.21
C ASP A 131 -2.81 11.07 0.74
N ALA A 132 -4.12 11.30 0.73
CA ALA A 132 -4.78 12.52 1.15
C ALA A 132 -5.16 12.42 2.64
N ALA A 133 -4.65 13.34 3.45
CA ALA A 133 -4.93 13.40 4.88
C ALA A 133 -5.10 14.85 5.35
N TRP A 134 -6.17 15.10 6.12
CA TRP A 134 -6.38 16.41 6.71
C TRP A 134 -5.35 16.71 7.81
N ASN A 135 -4.64 17.82 7.68
CA ASN A 135 -3.77 18.35 8.72
C ASN A 135 -4.55 19.37 9.55
N TRP A 136 -4.81 19.01 10.81
CA TRP A 136 -5.59 19.84 11.73
C TRP A 136 -4.83 21.01 12.33
N GLU A 137 -3.50 20.93 12.39
CA GLU A 137 -2.69 22.03 12.94
C GLU A 137 -2.59 23.17 11.93
N GLU A 138 -2.54 22.83 10.64
CA GLU A 138 -2.52 23.79 9.54
C GLU A 138 -3.93 24.15 9.05
N GLY A 139 -4.93 23.31 9.30
CA GLY A 139 -6.28 23.47 8.74
C GLY A 139 -6.30 23.33 7.22
N ARG A 140 -5.48 22.42 6.68
CA ARG A 140 -5.30 22.21 5.23
C ARG A 140 -5.27 20.73 4.89
N LEU A 141 -5.67 20.40 3.66
CA LEU A 141 -5.50 19.05 3.13
C LEU A 141 -4.05 18.86 2.71
N PHE A 142 -3.40 17.80 3.20
CA PHE A 142 -2.07 17.38 2.75
C PHE A 142 -2.20 16.17 1.85
N VAL A 143 -1.42 16.15 0.76
CA VAL A 143 -1.25 14.97 -0.09
C VAL A 143 0.20 14.53 -0.03
N TYR A 144 0.44 13.30 0.44
CA TYR A 144 1.74 12.66 0.48
C TYR A 144 1.92 11.78 -0.75
N PHE A 145 3.11 11.77 -1.33
CA PHE A 145 3.38 11.04 -2.57
C PHE A 145 4.88 10.77 -2.75
N HIS A 146 5.25 9.82 -3.59
CA HIS A 146 6.67 9.63 -3.94
C HIS A 146 6.97 10.16 -5.34
N GLY A 147 8.25 10.49 -5.55
CA GLY A 147 8.81 10.72 -6.89
C GLY A 147 9.71 9.56 -7.27
N THR A 148 11.03 9.76 -7.18
CA THR A 148 11.95 8.63 -7.07
C THR A 148 11.57 7.78 -5.83
N ASN A 149 11.54 6.46 -5.96
CA ASN A 149 11.11 5.55 -4.87
C ASN A 149 11.88 5.70 -3.55
N SER A 150 13.00 6.43 -3.53
CA SER A 150 13.78 6.73 -2.33
C SER A 150 13.19 7.81 -1.41
N GLN A 151 12.17 8.55 -1.84
CA GLN A 151 11.65 9.71 -1.10
C GLN A 151 10.12 9.79 -1.11
N THR A 152 9.53 9.98 0.06
CA THR A 152 8.16 10.47 0.24
C THR A 152 8.20 12.00 0.38
N ARG A 153 7.37 12.66 -0.40
CA ARG A 153 7.12 14.11 -0.44
C ARG A 153 5.73 14.41 0.09
N TRP A 154 5.45 15.68 0.33
CA TRP A 154 4.11 16.16 0.62
C TRP A 154 3.86 17.54 0.00
N ALA A 155 2.60 17.83 -0.25
CA ALA A 155 2.08 19.14 -0.68
C ALA A 155 0.80 19.47 0.09
N ALA A 156 0.50 20.75 0.26
CA ALA A 156 -0.69 21.23 0.96
C ALA A 156 -1.62 21.96 0.01
N THR A 157 -2.92 21.94 0.32
CA THR A 157 -3.95 22.58 -0.48
C THR A 157 -5.14 22.99 0.39
N ASP A 158 -5.83 24.05 -0.04
CA ASP A 158 -7.06 24.56 0.58
C ASP A 158 -8.33 24.14 -0.17
N ASP A 159 -8.19 23.69 -1.43
CA ASP A 159 -9.31 23.34 -2.34
C ASP A 159 -9.24 21.90 -2.87
N GLY A 160 -8.10 21.22 -2.68
CA GLY A 160 -7.84 19.86 -3.15
C GLY A 160 -7.28 19.76 -4.56
N VAL A 161 -7.11 20.87 -5.28
CA VAL A 161 -6.66 20.89 -6.69
C VAL A 161 -5.51 21.85 -6.95
N THR A 162 -5.33 22.86 -6.10
CA THR A 162 -4.24 23.84 -6.15
C THR A 162 -3.30 23.59 -5.00
N PHE A 163 -2.05 23.21 -5.31
CA PHE A 163 -1.10 22.73 -4.30
C PHE A 163 0.10 23.66 -4.10
N ASP A 164 0.51 23.80 -2.85
CA ASP A 164 1.79 24.33 -2.43
C ASP A 164 2.75 23.17 -2.10
N TYR A 165 3.98 23.20 -2.61
CA TYR A 165 4.95 22.16 -2.30
C TYR A 165 5.44 22.27 -0.85
N GLY A 166 5.33 21.17 -0.10
CA GLY A 166 5.68 21.14 1.32
C GLY A 166 7.09 20.63 1.63
N GLY A 167 7.62 19.71 0.80
CA GLY A 167 8.99 19.21 0.96
C GLY A 167 9.11 17.69 0.88
N ILE A 168 10.16 17.17 1.51
CA ILE A 168 10.40 15.73 1.70
C ILE A 168 9.96 15.37 3.12
N ALA A 169 9.01 14.45 3.25
CA ALA A 169 8.53 13.93 4.52
C ALA A 169 9.47 12.83 5.05
N VAL A 170 9.81 11.85 4.20
CA VAL A 170 10.68 10.73 4.54
C VAL A 170 11.67 10.48 3.39
N ASP A 171 12.95 10.35 3.72
CA ASP A 171 14.03 9.95 2.82
C ASP A 171 14.55 8.57 3.26
N ASN A 172 14.91 7.70 2.32
CA ASN A 172 15.39 6.35 2.63
C ASN A 172 16.56 6.32 3.62
N LYS A 173 17.42 7.33 3.63
CA LYS A 173 18.53 7.46 4.58
C LYS A 173 18.07 7.53 6.04
N MET A 174 16.84 8.00 6.29
CA MET A 174 16.26 8.07 7.63
C MET A 174 15.98 6.67 8.20
N GLY A 175 15.72 5.67 7.34
CA GLY A 175 15.49 4.29 7.75
C GLY A 175 16.77 3.47 7.97
N GLY A 176 17.94 4.05 7.67
CA GLY A 176 19.26 3.42 7.85
C GLY A 176 19.93 2.99 6.55
N ALA A 177 21.16 2.50 6.66
CA ALA A 177 22.04 2.26 5.51
C ALA A 177 21.56 1.15 4.55
N ASN A 178 20.65 0.29 5.00
CA ASN A 178 20.12 -0.82 4.22
C ASN A 178 18.82 -0.47 3.47
N VAL A 179 18.20 0.66 3.78
CA VAL A 179 16.94 1.08 3.16
C VAL A 179 17.22 1.76 1.82
N THR A 180 16.62 1.21 0.76
CA THR A 180 16.78 1.67 -0.63
C THR A 180 15.56 2.46 -1.11
N GLU A 181 14.36 2.17 -0.62
CA GLU A 181 13.10 2.84 -0.99
C GLU A 181 12.35 3.34 0.25
N SER A 182 11.57 4.42 0.12
CA SER A 182 10.69 4.99 1.14
C SER A 182 9.49 5.66 0.46
N SER A 183 8.58 4.84 -0.06
CA SER A 183 7.44 5.26 -0.89
C SER A 183 6.13 4.64 -0.40
N TYR A 184 5.03 4.96 -1.08
CA TYR A 184 3.69 4.43 -0.80
C TYR A 184 3.21 4.75 0.62
N ALA A 185 3.49 5.99 1.04
CA ALA A 185 3.09 6.53 2.32
C ALA A 185 1.56 6.55 2.47
N ARG A 186 1.13 6.35 3.72
CA ARG A 186 -0.26 6.37 4.18
C ARG A 186 -0.30 7.02 5.56
N VAL A 187 -0.86 8.21 5.65
CA VAL A 187 -0.81 9.09 6.81
C VAL A 187 -2.14 9.13 7.53
N PHE A 188 -2.10 9.08 8.86
CA PHE A 188 -3.28 9.08 9.71
C PHE A 188 -3.01 9.78 11.05
N ARG A 189 -4.07 10.19 11.74
CA ARG A 189 -3.99 10.70 13.13
C ARG A 189 -3.44 9.60 14.04
N HIS A 190 -2.49 9.96 14.89
CA HIS A 190 -1.87 9.01 15.81
C HIS A 190 -2.92 8.44 16.78
N PRO A 191 -3.11 7.10 16.87
CA PRO A 191 -4.18 6.52 17.67
C PRO A 191 -3.88 6.46 19.18
N ASN A 192 -2.60 6.60 19.57
CA ASN A 192 -2.20 6.73 20.96
C ASN A 192 -2.02 8.20 21.34
N PRO A 193 -2.87 8.78 22.21
CA PRO A 193 -2.74 10.18 22.65
C PRO A 193 -1.52 10.42 23.56
N PHE A 194 -0.86 9.37 24.06
CA PHE A 194 0.30 9.46 24.93
C PHE A 194 1.64 9.36 24.19
N SER A 195 1.65 9.22 22.86
CA SER A 195 2.91 9.10 22.09
C SER A 195 3.70 10.41 22.02
N GLY A 196 3.05 11.56 22.24
CA GLY A 196 3.61 12.87 21.95
C GLY A 196 3.57 13.26 20.47
N TYR A 197 3.10 12.38 19.59
CA TYR A 197 2.92 12.61 18.16
C TYR A 197 1.44 12.79 17.81
N ALA A 198 1.16 13.69 16.86
CA ALA A 198 -0.21 13.94 16.37
C ALA A 198 -0.55 13.07 15.16
N TYR A 199 0.46 12.65 14.40
CA TYR A 199 0.33 11.89 13.16
C TYR A 199 1.26 10.69 13.14
N ALA A 200 0.87 9.67 12.39
CA ALA A 200 1.69 8.53 12.02
C ALA A 200 1.56 8.27 10.52
N MET A 201 2.59 7.62 9.96
CA MET A 201 2.69 7.24 8.57
C MET A 201 3.11 5.78 8.52
N PHE A 202 2.32 4.95 7.84
CA PHE A 202 2.85 3.71 7.30
C PHE A 202 3.41 3.96 5.92
N TYR A 203 4.57 3.40 5.63
CA TYR A 203 5.17 3.51 4.31
C TYR A 203 5.91 2.23 3.96
N MET A 204 6.16 2.03 2.68
CA MET A 204 6.94 0.90 2.20
C MET A 204 8.43 1.24 2.26
N GLY A 205 9.18 0.38 2.95
CA GLY A 205 10.63 0.34 2.88
C GLY A 205 11.08 -0.87 2.07
N ASN A 206 11.89 -0.65 1.03
CA ASN A 206 12.64 -1.73 0.38
C ASN A 206 14.06 -1.77 0.97
N GLU A 207 14.55 -2.94 1.35
CA GLU A 207 15.89 -3.09 1.89
C GLU A 207 16.84 -3.66 0.81
N VAL A 208 18.15 -3.74 1.10
CA VAL A 208 19.16 -4.30 0.18
C VAL A 208 18.94 -5.78 -0.17
N ASP A 209 18.13 -6.50 0.62
CA ASP A 209 17.68 -7.86 0.32
C ASP A 209 16.53 -7.89 -0.72
N ASN A 210 16.09 -6.72 -1.18
CA ASN A 210 14.99 -6.49 -2.11
C ASN A 210 13.64 -7.06 -1.60
N ILE A 211 13.44 -7.07 -0.29
CA ILE A 211 12.19 -7.40 0.38
C ILE A 211 11.56 -6.10 0.87
N ARG A 212 10.32 -5.86 0.43
CA ARG A 212 9.53 -4.70 0.84
C ARG A 212 8.71 -5.01 2.08
N ARG A 213 8.85 -4.13 3.06
CA ARG A 213 8.25 -4.20 4.40
C ARG A 213 7.46 -2.94 4.68
N ILE A 214 6.56 -3.01 5.65
CA ILE A 214 5.82 -1.85 6.13
C ILE A 214 6.58 -1.26 7.31
N ARG A 215 6.96 0.02 7.20
CA ARG A 215 7.66 0.81 8.21
C ARG A 215 6.73 1.86 8.82
N LEU A 216 7.14 2.39 9.96
CA LEU A 216 6.45 3.46 10.69
C LEU A 216 7.30 4.73 10.70
N ALA A 217 6.65 5.87 10.46
CA ALA A 217 7.18 7.18 10.86
C ALA A 217 6.12 7.94 11.66
N GLU A 218 6.53 8.76 12.60
CA GLU A 218 5.66 9.53 13.49
C GLU A 218 6.00 11.02 13.41
N SER A 219 4.99 11.88 13.59
CA SER A 219 5.15 13.33 13.45
C SER A 219 4.25 14.11 14.40
N VAL A 220 4.76 15.24 14.88
CA VAL A 220 4.01 16.20 15.69
C VAL A 220 3.15 17.12 14.82
N ASP A 221 3.57 17.39 13.58
CA ASP A 221 3.00 18.44 12.72
C ASP A 221 2.58 17.94 11.32
N GLY A 222 2.87 16.68 10.99
CA GLY A 222 2.64 16.10 9.66
C GLY A 222 3.70 16.52 8.62
N GLN A 223 4.68 17.34 8.98
CA GLN A 223 5.67 17.89 8.06
C GLN A 223 7.05 17.27 8.30
N LYS A 224 7.46 17.19 9.57
CA LYS A 224 8.74 16.60 10.00
C LYS A 224 8.48 15.26 10.66
N TRP A 225 9.19 14.25 10.20
CA TRP A 225 8.93 12.86 10.57
C TRP A 225 10.12 12.24 11.27
N VAL A 226 9.84 11.38 12.25
CA VAL A 226 10.82 10.50 12.91
C VAL A 226 10.50 9.08 12.47
N VAL A 227 11.47 8.40 11.87
CA VAL A 227 11.32 7.01 11.41
C VAL A 227 11.59 6.07 12.57
N ASP A 228 10.70 5.10 12.77
CA ASP A 228 10.90 4.00 13.71
C ASP A 228 11.91 2.99 13.10
N PRO A 229 12.90 2.51 13.87
CA PRO A 229 13.88 1.55 13.37
C PRO A 229 13.24 0.20 13.00
N ASP A 230 12.16 -0.20 13.69
CA ASP A 230 11.55 -1.51 13.54
C ASP A 230 10.49 -1.52 12.42
N TYR A 231 10.21 -2.73 11.91
CA TYR A 231 9.14 -2.94 10.94
C TYR A 231 7.80 -3.12 11.64
N VAL A 232 6.75 -2.56 11.04
CA VAL A 232 5.36 -2.85 11.45
C VAL A 232 4.94 -4.21 10.91
N VAL A 233 5.27 -4.51 9.65
CA VAL A 233 4.96 -5.80 9.03
C VAL A 233 6.12 -6.24 8.16
N GLU A 234 6.60 -7.46 8.44
CA GLU A 234 7.42 -8.24 7.53
C GLU A 234 6.58 -9.31 6.82
N PRO A 235 6.84 -9.58 5.53
CA PRO A 235 6.10 -10.59 4.79
C PRO A 235 6.32 -12.00 5.37
N GLY A 236 5.25 -12.78 5.50
CA GLY A 236 5.29 -14.22 5.79
C GLY A 236 5.10 -15.09 4.54
N SER A 237 5.02 -16.40 4.74
CA SER A 237 4.84 -17.37 3.64
C SER A 237 3.52 -17.22 2.89
N GLU A 238 2.44 -16.79 3.57
CA GLU A 238 1.14 -16.51 2.95
C GLU A 238 1.18 -15.23 2.10
N GLU A 239 1.87 -14.20 2.57
CA GLU A 239 1.96 -12.92 1.88
C GLU A 239 2.93 -12.96 0.68
N GLY A 240 3.92 -13.86 0.70
CA GLY A 240 4.97 -13.94 -0.31
C GLY A 240 6.03 -12.85 -0.10
N ALA A 241 6.82 -12.53 -1.13
CA ALA A 241 8.08 -11.80 -0.95
C ALA A 241 7.98 -10.33 -0.51
N ASN A 242 6.82 -9.66 -0.67
CA ASN A 242 6.69 -8.22 -0.43
C ASN A 242 5.31 -7.89 0.13
N VAL A 243 5.26 -6.90 1.03
CA VAL A 243 4.04 -6.25 1.53
C VAL A 243 4.13 -4.74 1.35
N SER A 244 2.99 -4.08 1.11
CA SER A 244 2.96 -2.64 0.87
C SER A 244 1.56 -2.01 0.94
N GLY A 245 1.49 -0.69 0.75
CA GLY A 245 0.25 0.10 0.64
C GLY A 245 -0.62 0.02 1.90
N ALA A 246 0.01 0.17 3.06
CA ALA A 246 -0.61 -0.16 4.34
C ALA A 246 -1.41 0.99 4.93
N LYS A 247 -2.66 0.79 5.37
CA LYS A 247 -3.44 1.78 6.11
C LYS A 247 -3.75 1.32 7.53
N LEU A 248 -3.90 2.27 8.45
CA LEU A 248 -4.53 2.01 9.73
C LEU A 248 -6.05 1.99 9.53
N TRP A 249 -6.70 0.91 9.95
CA TRP A 249 -8.15 0.76 9.90
C TRP A 249 -8.67 0.36 11.27
N ARG A 250 -9.85 0.87 11.64
CA ARG A 250 -10.51 0.51 12.90
C ARG A 250 -11.84 -0.17 12.61
N TRP A 251 -12.01 -1.37 13.12
CA TRP A 251 -13.22 -2.16 12.95
C TRP A 251 -13.67 -2.75 14.28
N ASN A 252 -14.95 -2.58 14.64
CA ASN A 252 -15.52 -3.04 15.90
C ASN A 252 -14.66 -2.73 17.14
N GLY A 253 -14.08 -1.53 17.16
CA GLY A 253 -13.25 -1.05 18.26
C GLY A 253 -11.77 -1.46 18.21
N GLN A 254 -11.40 -2.48 17.43
CA GLN A 254 -10.03 -2.97 17.25
C GLN A 254 -9.33 -2.24 16.08
N TYR A 255 -8.05 -1.92 16.25
CA TYR A 255 -7.21 -1.41 15.16
C TYR A 255 -6.56 -2.55 14.37
N TYR A 256 -6.42 -2.33 13.08
CA TYR A 256 -5.76 -3.22 12.14
C TYR A 256 -4.80 -2.41 11.27
N VAL A 257 -3.65 -3.00 10.97
CA VAL A 257 -2.88 -2.60 9.78
C VAL A 257 -3.41 -3.44 8.62
N ILE A 258 -4.00 -2.77 7.63
CA ILE A 258 -4.46 -3.39 6.38
C ILE A 258 -3.44 -3.12 5.28
N TYR A 259 -3.17 -4.09 4.41
CA TYR A 259 -2.11 -3.98 3.41
C TYR A 259 -2.29 -5.01 2.29
N HIS A 260 -1.52 -4.87 1.21
CA HIS A 260 -1.48 -5.86 0.14
C HIS A 260 -0.15 -6.59 0.08
N ALA A 261 -0.14 -7.77 -0.55
CA ALA A 261 1.05 -8.60 -0.63
C ALA A 261 1.32 -9.19 -2.02
N SER A 262 2.49 -9.81 -2.18
CA SER A 262 2.92 -10.48 -3.41
C SER A 262 2.05 -11.67 -3.80
N SER A 263 1.29 -12.22 -2.87
CA SER A 263 0.28 -13.25 -3.12
C SER A 263 -0.90 -12.78 -3.97
N GLY A 264 -1.01 -11.48 -4.25
CA GLY A 264 -2.10 -10.89 -5.01
C GLY A 264 -3.36 -10.61 -4.19
N LYS A 265 -3.30 -10.72 -2.86
CA LYS A 265 -4.42 -10.48 -1.94
C LYS A 265 -4.10 -9.32 -1.00
N SER A 266 -5.15 -8.81 -0.37
CA SER A 266 -5.04 -7.87 0.76
C SER A 266 -5.34 -8.56 2.09
N TYR A 267 -4.62 -8.16 3.12
CA TYR A 267 -4.63 -8.75 4.45
C TYR A 267 -4.82 -7.67 5.51
N ALA A 268 -5.11 -8.14 6.73
CA ALA A 268 -5.13 -7.36 7.95
C ALA A 268 -4.33 -8.07 9.04
N ARG A 269 -3.66 -7.33 9.90
CA ARG A 269 -3.16 -7.82 11.20
C ARG A 269 -3.68 -6.90 12.29
N THR A 270 -4.05 -7.46 13.45
CA THR A 270 -4.37 -6.63 14.61
C THR A 270 -3.16 -5.77 14.94
N ILE A 271 -3.38 -4.52 15.33
CA ILE A 271 -2.34 -3.65 15.83
C ILE A 271 -2.87 -2.89 17.03
N ASP A 272 -2.01 -2.63 18.01
CA ASP A 272 -2.36 -1.82 19.16
C ASP A 272 -2.24 -0.31 18.84
N ARG A 273 -2.57 0.53 19.83
CA ARG A 273 -2.50 1.99 19.64
C ARG A 273 -1.07 2.51 19.61
N THR A 274 -0.09 1.77 20.14
CA THR A 274 1.33 2.15 20.05
C THR A 274 1.92 1.89 18.67
N LEU A 275 1.17 1.21 17.79
CA LEU A 275 1.57 0.87 16.43
C LEU A 275 2.74 -0.13 16.37
N ARG A 276 3.00 -0.86 17.45
CA ARG A 276 4.19 -1.71 17.63
C ARG A 276 3.84 -3.14 18.04
N ASP A 277 2.69 -3.37 18.67
CA ASP A 277 2.20 -4.71 18.95
C ASP A 277 1.29 -5.17 17.80
N VAL A 278 1.88 -5.92 16.86
CA VAL A 278 1.23 -6.38 15.62
C VAL A 278 1.02 -7.89 15.67
N GLY A 279 -0.20 -8.33 15.31
CA GLY A 279 -0.54 -9.74 15.21
C GLY A 279 0.37 -10.49 14.23
N SER A 280 0.83 -11.68 14.61
CA SER A 280 1.83 -12.42 13.85
C SER A 280 1.26 -13.18 12.64
N VAL A 281 -0.03 -13.53 12.66
CA VAL A 281 -0.70 -14.28 11.60
C VAL A 281 -1.67 -13.36 10.85
N PRO A 282 -1.57 -13.24 9.51
CA PRO A 282 -2.45 -12.36 8.74
C PRO A 282 -3.88 -12.89 8.69
N ILE A 283 -4.85 -11.99 8.67
CA ILE A 283 -6.26 -12.25 8.38
C ILE A 283 -6.48 -11.84 6.92
N LEU A 284 -7.20 -12.65 6.13
CA LEU A 284 -7.58 -12.25 4.78
C LEU A 284 -8.57 -11.07 4.85
N LEU A 285 -8.23 -9.94 4.24
CA LEU A 285 -9.14 -8.80 4.11
C LEU A 285 -9.97 -8.92 2.84
N HIS A 286 -9.30 -9.05 1.70
CA HIS A 286 -9.95 -9.10 0.40
C HIS A 286 -9.09 -9.81 -0.64
N LYS A 287 -9.76 -10.41 -1.62
CA LYS A 287 -9.18 -11.00 -2.83
C LYS A 287 -10.21 -10.85 -3.95
N ALA A 288 -9.72 -10.87 -5.19
CA ALA A 288 -10.59 -10.81 -6.36
C ALA A 288 -11.67 -11.89 -6.28
N SER A 289 -12.90 -11.51 -6.57
CA SER A 289 -14.07 -12.38 -6.57
C SER A 289 -14.07 -13.36 -7.73
N GLY A 290 -13.36 -13.05 -8.82
CA GLY A 290 -13.41 -13.80 -10.07
C GLY A 290 -14.65 -13.48 -10.92
N VAL A 291 -15.41 -12.45 -10.57
CA VAL A 291 -16.65 -12.05 -11.24
C VAL A 291 -16.41 -10.81 -12.09
N GLY A 292 -16.83 -10.86 -13.36
CA GLY A 292 -16.65 -9.74 -14.29
C GLY A 292 -15.17 -9.40 -14.47
N ASN A 293 -14.82 -8.13 -14.26
CA ASN A 293 -13.44 -7.64 -14.35
C ASN A 293 -12.66 -7.72 -13.02
N ASP A 294 -13.30 -8.17 -11.93
CA ASP A 294 -12.65 -8.34 -10.64
C ASP A 294 -11.85 -9.66 -10.60
N VAL A 295 -10.73 -9.65 -11.32
CA VAL A 295 -9.81 -10.77 -11.51
C VAL A 295 -8.37 -10.32 -11.24
N GLY A 296 -7.53 -11.23 -10.78
CA GLY A 296 -6.09 -10.97 -10.58
C GLY A 296 -5.76 -10.42 -9.20
N ARG A 297 -4.81 -9.47 -9.15
CA ARG A 297 -4.27 -8.92 -7.91
C ARG A 297 -5.22 -7.88 -7.32
N VAL A 298 -5.40 -7.94 -6.00
CA VAL A 298 -6.07 -6.93 -5.18
C VAL A 298 -5.04 -6.22 -4.32
N ALA A 299 -4.97 -4.90 -4.42
CA ALA A 299 -3.98 -4.13 -3.69
C ALA A 299 -4.36 -2.72 -3.26
N SER A 300 -3.46 -2.12 -2.47
CA SER A 300 -3.56 -0.78 -1.88
C SER A 300 -4.96 -0.48 -1.32
N PRO A 301 -5.43 -1.31 -0.36
CA PRO A 301 -6.78 -1.20 0.16
C PRO A 301 -6.98 0.15 0.87
N ASP A 302 -8.08 0.82 0.56
CA ASP A 302 -8.55 2.01 1.27
C ASP A 302 -9.99 1.81 1.71
N VAL A 303 -10.23 1.88 3.02
CA VAL A 303 -11.53 1.60 3.62
C VAL A 303 -12.13 2.88 4.18
N VAL A 304 -13.34 3.21 3.75
CA VAL A 304 -14.11 4.34 4.25
C VAL A 304 -15.48 3.90 4.75
N THR A 305 -16.00 4.59 5.75
CA THR A 305 -17.35 4.36 6.27
C THR A 305 -18.15 5.65 6.16
N TYR A 306 -19.32 5.57 5.53
CA TYR A 306 -20.22 6.70 5.34
C TYR A 306 -21.66 6.25 5.56
N HIS A 307 -22.41 7.00 6.37
CA HIS A 307 -23.81 6.71 6.70
C HIS A 307 -24.10 5.26 7.15
N GLY A 308 -23.15 4.64 7.86
CA GLY A 308 -23.27 3.27 8.36
C GLY A 308 -22.88 2.19 7.35
N GLU A 309 -22.59 2.56 6.10
CA GLU A 309 -22.10 1.66 5.07
C GLU A 309 -20.57 1.73 5.00
N THR A 310 -19.93 0.60 4.70
CA THR A 310 -18.46 0.52 4.62
C THR A 310 -18.05 0.06 3.24
N TYR A 311 -17.08 0.76 2.68
CA TYR A 311 -16.61 0.65 1.31
C TYR A 311 -15.13 0.29 1.34
N LEU A 312 -14.70 -0.54 0.40
CA LEU A 312 -13.30 -0.85 0.14
C LEU A 312 -12.99 -0.41 -1.29
N PHE A 313 -12.08 0.54 -1.45
CA PHE A 313 -11.49 0.94 -2.71
C PHE A 313 -10.14 0.25 -2.85
N TYR A 314 -9.85 -0.30 -4.02
CA TYR A 314 -8.65 -1.11 -4.21
C TYR A 314 -8.20 -1.15 -5.67
N GLU A 315 -6.91 -1.44 -5.86
CA GLU A 315 -6.34 -1.79 -7.17
C GLU A 315 -6.84 -3.18 -7.57
N SER A 316 -7.45 -3.28 -8.74
CA SER A 316 -7.87 -4.54 -9.38
C SER A 316 -7.09 -4.77 -10.67
N GLY A 317 -6.65 -6.01 -10.89
CA GLY A 317 -5.95 -6.43 -12.10
C GLY A 317 -4.43 -6.50 -11.97
N ASP A 318 -3.76 -6.70 -13.10
CA ASP A 318 -2.32 -6.94 -13.14
C ASP A 318 -1.49 -5.69 -12.85
N ARG A 319 -0.29 -5.90 -12.28
CA ARG A 319 0.68 -4.82 -12.03
C ARG A 319 1.03 -4.10 -13.34
N LEU A 320 1.12 -2.76 -13.32
CA LEU A 320 1.36 -1.90 -14.51
C LEU A 320 0.20 -1.85 -15.51
N GLY A 321 -0.96 -2.38 -15.14
CA GLY A 321 -2.18 -2.32 -15.94
C GLY A 321 -3.44 -2.40 -15.08
N ALA A 322 -3.33 -2.10 -13.79
CA ALA A 322 -4.45 -2.18 -12.87
C ALA A 322 -5.40 -0.99 -13.05
N THR A 323 -6.61 -1.18 -12.54
CA THR A 323 -7.66 -0.17 -12.42
C THR A 323 -8.05 -0.03 -10.95
N ILE A 324 -8.78 1.02 -10.58
CA ILE A 324 -9.39 1.13 -9.27
C ILE A 324 -10.79 0.52 -9.33
N ALA A 325 -11.02 -0.48 -8.48
CA ALA A 325 -12.30 -1.08 -8.21
C ALA A 325 -12.80 -0.68 -6.83
N TRP A 326 -14.08 -0.94 -6.58
CA TRP A 326 -14.66 -0.78 -5.26
C TRP A 326 -15.58 -1.94 -4.90
N ALA A 327 -15.69 -2.18 -3.60
CA ALA A 327 -16.52 -3.20 -2.98
C ALA A 327 -17.22 -2.62 -1.75
N LYS A 328 -18.34 -3.22 -1.37
CA LYS A 328 -19.17 -2.76 -0.24
C LYS A 328 -19.47 -3.91 0.71
N VAL A 329 -19.57 -3.62 2.00
CA VAL A 329 -19.95 -4.62 3.01
C VAL A 329 -21.40 -5.05 2.78
N VAL A 330 -21.64 -6.37 2.83
CA VAL A 330 -22.98 -6.99 2.74
C VAL A 330 -23.41 -7.65 4.04
#